data_AF-A0A2G5TM32-F1
#
_entry.id   AF-A0A2G5TM32-F1
#
_cell.length_a   1.000
_cell.length_b   1.000
_cell.length_c   1.000
_cell.angle_alpha   90.00
_cell.angle_beta   90.00
_cell.angle_gamma   90.00
#
_symmetry.space_group_name_H-M   'P 1'
#
loop_
_entity.id
_entity.type
_entity.pdbx_description
1 polymer ?
#
loop_
_entity_poly.entity_id
_entity_poly.type
_entity_poly.pdbx_seq_one_letter_code
_entity_poly.pdbx_strand_id
1 'polypeptide(L)'
;MTYTLLFLFALSVVSIKTQTIEDEYQELPSNSTDNASSYDIIVKKFVKQNSIKAGVITSPYLQIRYKNINYYWLGYYSYNSNDSMRCEYPIEESDSEFRGVTYPDGTKPSALSFRCQKNESCCGLECCSESRSSIFIVGAIILFFVGLYWIIIKYRKYGKQKREAANNDTSQPLRNPKV
;
A
#
# COMPACT_ATOMS: atom_id res chain seq x y z
N MET A 1 -3.27 7.66 -34.64
CA MET A 1 -4.65 7.91 -34.15
C MET A 1 -5.19 6.81 -33.24
N THR A 2 -4.73 5.56 -33.34
CA THR A 2 -5.21 4.46 -32.48
C THR A 2 -4.68 4.54 -31.04
N TYR A 3 -3.41 4.91 -30.84
CA TYR A 3 -2.81 5.04 -29.51
C TYR A 3 -3.39 6.19 -28.68
N THR A 4 -3.79 7.30 -29.32
CA THR A 4 -4.46 8.42 -28.67
C THR A 4 -5.87 8.06 -28.20
N LEU A 5 -6.60 7.24 -28.97
CA LEU A 5 -7.92 6.72 -28.59
C LEU A 5 -7.84 5.73 -27.42
N LEU A 6 -6.83 4.85 -27.40
CA LEU A 6 -6.57 3.95 -26.27
C LEU A 6 -6.15 4.70 -25.01
N PHE A 7 -5.36 5.77 -25.14
CA PHE A 7 -4.94 6.62 -24.02
C PHE A 7 -6.12 7.41 -23.43
N LEU A 8 -7.02 7.92 -24.27
CA LEU A 8 -8.25 8.59 -23.81
C LEU A 8 -9.24 7.61 -23.18
N PHE A 9 -9.34 6.37 -23.68
CA PHE A 9 -10.12 5.31 -23.03
C PHE A 9 -9.54 4.91 -21.67
N ALA A 10 -8.20 4.92 -21.51
CA ALA A 10 -7.58 4.66 -20.21
C ALA A 10 -7.87 5.80 -19.21
N LEU A 11 -7.82 7.06 -19.66
CA LEU A 11 -8.14 8.22 -18.80
C LEU A 11 -9.64 8.26 -18.40
N SER A 12 -10.54 7.82 -19.27
CA SER A 12 -11.97 7.77 -18.93
C SER A 12 -12.30 6.68 -17.90
N VAL A 13 -11.63 5.52 -17.96
CA VAL A 13 -11.79 4.44 -16.95
C VAL A 13 -11.19 4.85 -15.60
N VAL A 14 -10.12 5.65 -15.58
CA VAL A 14 -9.54 6.19 -14.34
C VAL A 14 -10.44 7.24 -13.70
N SER A 15 -11.11 8.08 -14.50
CA SER A 15 -11.96 9.16 -13.98
C SER A 15 -13.25 8.66 -13.30
N ILE A 16 -13.75 7.47 -13.66
CA ILE A 16 -14.99 6.92 -13.08
C ILE A 16 -14.78 6.41 -11.64
N LYS A 17 -13.53 6.18 -11.18
CA LYS A 17 -13.26 5.68 -9.81
C LYS A 17 -12.86 6.76 -8.80
N THR A 18 -12.72 8.02 -9.18
CA THR A 18 -12.23 9.09 -8.27
C THR A 18 -13.34 10.04 -7.82
N GLN A 19 -14.52 9.50 -7.54
CA GLN A 19 -15.50 10.19 -6.70
C GLN A 19 -15.87 9.27 -5.56
N THR A 20 -15.17 9.45 -4.44
CA THR A 20 -15.79 9.67 -3.12
C THR A 20 -14.70 9.75 -2.06
N ILE A 21 -14.81 10.80 -1.24
CA ILE A 21 -14.21 11.00 0.08
C ILE A 21 -12.78 11.54 0.07
N GLU A 22 -12.71 12.87 0.01
CA GLU A 22 -11.81 13.65 0.87
C GLU A 22 -12.00 13.17 2.31
N ASP A 23 -10.97 12.59 2.90
CA ASP A 23 -10.64 12.85 4.29
C ASP A 23 -9.12 12.81 4.40
N GLU A 24 -8.60 13.92 4.90
CA GLU A 24 -7.21 14.19 5.22
C GLU A 24 -6.59 13.04 6.03
N TYR A 25 -5.73 12.24 5.40
CA TYR A 25 -4.77 11.40 6.12
C TYR A 25 -3.37 11.59 5.53
N GLN A 26 -2.61 12.42 6.25
CA GLN A 26 -1.20 12.64 6.05
C GLN A 26 -0.46 11.30 6.21
N GLU A 27 0.03 10.75 5.09
CA GLU A 27 0.89 9.56 5.07
C GLU A 27 2.19 9.83 5.83
N LEU A 28 2.44 9.07 6.90
CA LEU A 28 3.81 8.82 7.36
C LEU A 28 4.32 7.51 6.72
N PRO A 29 5.62 7.39 6.41
CA PRO A 29 6.14 6.28 5.64
C PRO A 29 6.22 5.05 6.54
N SER A 30 5.43 4.02 6.24
CA SER A 30 5.60 2.70 6.84
C SER A 30 6.26 1.78 5.81
N ASN A 31 7.57 1.61 5.97
CA ASN A 31 8.38 0.64 5.25
C ASN A 31 8.23 -0.70 5.97
N SER A 32 7.58 -1.69 5.35
CA SER A 32 7.33 -2.99 5.97
C SER A 32 8.56 -3.90 5.83
N THR A 33 9.33 -3.99 6.91
CA THR A 33 10.15 -5.15 7.23
C THR A 33 9.99 -5.40 8.72
N ASP A 34 9.56 -6.62 9.05
CA ASP A 34 9.22 -7.14 10.38
C ASP A 34 10.05 -6.52 11.52
N ASN A 35 9.49 -5.46 12.09
CA ASN A 35 9.86 -4.81 13.33
C ASN A 35 8.56 -4.15 13.80
N ALA A 36 8.15 -4.39 15.05
CA ALA A 36 6.91 -3.83 15.60
C ALA A 36 6.73 -2.37 15.15
N SER A 37 5.71 -2.12 14.33
CA SER A 37 5.39 -0.77 13.84
C SER A 37 5.34 0.16 15.05
N SER A 38 5.93 1.36 14.97
CA SER A 38 5.87 2.34 16.07
C SER A 38 4.43 2.58 16.56
N TYR A 39 3.46 2.33 15.69
CA TYR A 39 2.05 2.50 15.97
C TYR A 39 1.46 1.31 16.75
N ASP A 40 1.96 0.09 16.60
CA ASP A 40 1.59 -1.09 17.41
C ASP A 40 1.75 -0.80 18.91
N ILE A 41 2.90 -0.23 19.31
CA ILE A 41 3.18 0.18 20.70
C ILE A 41 2.15 1.20 21.21
N ILE A 42 1.74 2.15 20.36
CA ILE A 42 0.76 3.18 20.73
C ILE A 42 -0.61 2.55 20.94
N VAL A 43 -1.03 1.64 20.04
CA VAL A 43 -2.29 0.89 20.18
C VAL A 43 -2.29 0.09 21.48
N LYS A 44 -1.22 -0.68 21.76
CA LYS A 44 -1.11 -1.48 22.99
C LYS A 44 -1.30 -0.63 24.24
N LYS A 45 -0.61 0.51 24.30
CA LYS A 45 -0.73 1.47 25.42
C LYS A 45 -2.13 2.06 25.53
N PHE A 46 -2.74 2.45 24.41
CA PHE A 46 -4.10 2.99 24.39
C PHE A 46 -5.12 1.95 24.85
N VAL A 47 -5.06 0.74 24.28
CA VAL A 47 -5.94 -0.37 24.65
C VAL A 47 -5.82 -0.66 26.13
N LYS A 48 -4.59 -0.74 26.65
CA LYS A 48 -4.34 -0.90 28.08
C LYS A 48 -4.99 0.25 28.88
N GLN A 49 -4.63 1.50 28.62
CA GLN A 49 -5.10 2.66 29.41
C GLN A 49 -6.62 2.81 29.40
N ASN A 50 -7.27 2.58 28.26
CA ASN A 50 -8.72 2.73 28.15
C ASN A 50 -9.50 1.51 28.67
N SER A 51 -8.88 0.34 28.79
CA SER A 51 -9.54 -0.89 29.27
C SER A 51 -9.27 -1.23 30.71
N ILE A 52 -8.18 -0.70 31.30
CA ILE A 52 -7.72 -1.08 32.63
C ILE A 52 -7.36 0.13 33.49
N LYS A 53 -7.91 0.18 34.71
CA LYS A 53 -7.55 1.19 35.72
C LYS A 53 -6.62 0.62 36.81
N ALA A 54 -6.60 -0.71 36.99
CA ALA A 54 -5.91 -1.39 38.10
C ALA A 54 -5.19 -2.70 37.70
N GLY A 55 -4.87 -2.90 36.42
CA GLY A 55 -4.36 -4.20 35.91
C GLY A 55 -5.48 -5.21 35.62
N VAL A 56 -6.69 -4.97 36.11
CA VAL A 56 -7.87 -5.78 35.81
C VAL A 56 -8.68 -5.15 34.70
N ILE A 57 -9.09 -5.96 33.71
CA ILE A 57 -10.02 -5.60 32.64
C ILE A 57 -11.38 -5.31 33.26
N THR A 58 -11.78 -4.04 33.29
CA THR A 58 -13.03 -3.62 33.94
C THR A 58 -14.26 -3.98 33.13
N SER A 59 -14.13 -4.12 31.80
CA SER A 59 -15.26 -4.36 30.90
C SER A 59 -14.81 -5.14 29.66
N PRO A 60 -14.65 -6.47 29.74
CA PRO A 60 -14.12 -7.27 28.63
C PRO A 60 -15.07 -7.33 27.42
N TYR A 61 -16.35 -7.07 27.65
CA TYR A 61 -17.42 -7.03 26.65
C TYR A 61 -17.53 -5.68 25.91
N LEU A 62 -16.94 -4.61 26.44
CA LEU A 62 -16.97 -3.30 25.77
C LEU A 62 -15.84 -3.21 24.77
N GLN A 63 -16.18 -2.69 23.58
CA GLN A 63 -15.19 -2.42 22.55
C GLN A 63 -14.30 -1.24 22.94
N ILE A 64 -13.02 -1.33 22.61
CA ILE A 64 -12.07 -0.24 22.77
C ILE A 64 -11.78 0.35 21.40
N ARG A 65 -12.06 1.64 21.21
CA ARG A 65 -11.97 2.27 19.90
C ARG A 65 -10.71 3.12 19.77
N TYR A 66 -9.86 2.80 18.79
CA TYR A 66 -8.68 3.58 18.46
C TYR A 66 -8.54 3.71 16.94
N LYS A 67 -8.36 4.94 16.44
CA LYS A 67 -8.29 5.30 15.00
C LYS A 67 -9.26 4.50 14.12
N ASN A 68 -10.53 4.50 14.52
CA ASN A 68 -11.63 3.83 13.82
C ASN A 68 -11.64 2.29 13.86
N ILE A 69 -10.69 1.66 14.52
CA ILE A 69 -10.67 0.21 14.78
C ILE A 69 -11.29 -0.05 16.15
N ASN A 70 -12.19 -1.03 16.21
CA ASN A 70 -12.77 -1.53 17.45
C ASN A 70 -12.02 -2.80 17.86
N TYR A 71 -11.33 -2.72 18.99
CA TYR A 71 -10.61 -3.83 19.61
C TYR A 71 -11.49 -4.49 20.65
N TYR A 72 -11.43 -5.81 20.68
CA TYR A 72 -12.17 -6.67 21.60
C TYR A 72 -11.21 -7.67 22.21
N TRP A 73 -11.46 -8.01 23.46
CA TRP A 73 -10.75 -9.12 24.09
C TRP A 73 -11.23 -10.45 23.50
N LEU A 74 -10.33 -11.43 23.41
CA LEU A 74 -10.64 -12.73 22.82
C LEU A 74 -11.90 -13.34 23.46
N GLY A 75 -12.84 -13.79 22.63
CA GLY A 75 -14.12 -14.39 23.05
C GLY A 75 -15.28 -13.40 23.21
N TYR A 76 -15.03 -12.08 23.20
CA TYR A 76 -16.07 -11.04 23.34
C TYR A 76 -16.43 -10.32 22.02
N TYR A 77 -15.84 -10.76 20.92
CA TYR A 77 -16.15 -10.24 19.60
C TYR A 77 -17.45 -10.87 19.07
N SER A 78 -18.50 -10.06 18.89
CA SER A 78 -19.77 -10.52 18.30
C SER A 78 -19.63 -10.61 16.77
N TYR A 79 -19.82 -11.81 16.22
CA TYR A 79 -19.70 -12.10 14.81
C TYR A 79 -20.99 -11.80 14.04
N ASN A 80 -20.88 -11.10 12.92
CA ASN A 80 -21.88 -11.13 11.85
C ASN A 80 -21.31 -11.91 10.66
N SER A 81 -22.12 -12.76 10.02
CA SER A 81 -21.74 -13.60 8.87
C SER A 81 -21.23 -12.85 7.64
N ASN A 82 -21.30 -11.52 7.64
CA ASN A 82 -20.79 -10.63 6.60
C ASN A 82 -19.39 -10.06 6.89
N ASP A 83 -18.80 -10.33 8.06
CA ASP A 83 -17.49 -9.83 8.47
C ASP A 83 -16.39 -10.78 8.01
N SER A 84 -16.02 -10.68 6.73
CA SER A 84 -15.07 -11.60 6.09
C SER A 84 -13.60 -11.41 6.51
N MET A 85 -13.26 -10.39 7.31
CA MET A 85 -11.88 -10.06 7.65
C MET A 85 -11.72 -9.81 9.16
N ARG A 86 -11.39 -10.87 9.90
CA ARG A 86 -11.06 -10.82 11.33
C ARG A 86 -9.55 -10.90 11.50
N CYS A 87 -8.99 -9.94 12.23
CA CYS A 87 -7.60 -9.95 12.64
C CYS A 87 -7.52 -10.33 14.12
N GLU A 88 -6.61 -11.25 14.43
CA GLU A 88 -6.29 -11.63 15.80
C GLU A 88 -4.84 -11.30 16.08
N TYR A 89 -4.62 -10.64 17.21
CA TYR A 89 -3.29 -10.31 17.69
C TYR A 89 -3.02 -11.13 18.96
N PRO A 90 -2.14 -12.15 18.92
CA PRO A 90 -1.77 -12.91 20.10
C PRO A 90 -0.99 -12.01 21.05
N ILE A 91 -1.35 -12.04 22.34
CA ILE A 91 -0.61 -11.32 23.37
C ILE A 91 0.54 -12.21 23.81
N GLU A 92 1.77 -11.75 23.56
CA GLU A 92 2.98 -12.50 23.89
C GLU A 92 3.60 -12.01 25.21
N GLU A 93 4.51 -12.79 25.79
CA GLU A 93 5.27 -12.37 26.98
C GLU A 93 6.20 -11.18 26.72
N SER A 94 6.54 -10.94 25.45
CA SER A 94 7.28 -9.77 24.98
C SER A 94 6.49 -8.46 25.17
N ASP A 95 5.15 -8.54 25.20
CA ASP A 95 4.25 -7.39 25.38
C ASP A 95 4.18 -6.95 26.85
N SER A 96 5.19 -6.16 27.23
CA SER A 96 5.31 -5.59 28.59
C SER A 96 4.06 -4.84 29.06
N GLU A 97 3.31 -4.27 28.11
CA GLU A 97 2.06 -3.57 28.31
C GLU A 97 0.99 -4.50 28.89
N PHE A 98 0.92 -5.76 28.46
CA PHE A 98 -0.14 -6.69 28.85
C PHE A 98 0.25 -7.68 29.95
N ARG A 99 1.53 -7.73 30.37
CA ARG A 99 2.02 -8.69 31.40
C ARG A 99 1.20 -8.74 32.69
N GLY A 100 0.72 -7.59 33.16
CA GLY A 100 -0.06 -7.44 34.38
C GLY A 100 -1.57 -7.33 34.15
N VAL A 101 -2.05 -7.69 32.96
CA VAL A 101 -3.47 -7.60 32.60
C VAL A 101 -4.17 -8.92 32.88
N THR A 102 -5.27 -8.86 33.63
CA THR A 102 -6.12 -10.02 33.90
C THR A 102 -7.59 -9.68 33.71
N TYR A 103 -8.40 -10.68 33.36
CA TYR A 103 -9.84 -10.59 33.47
C TYR A 103 -10.27 -10.50 34.95
N PRO A 104 -11.53 -10.10 35.23
CA PRO A 104 -12.10 -10.13 36.58
C PRO A 104 -11.96 -11.49 37.27
N ASP A 105 -11.97 -12.57 36.48
CA ASP A 105 -11.83 -13.95 36.96
C ASP A 105 -10.38 -14.36 37.24
N GLY A 106 -9.41 -13.45 37.08
CA GLY A 106 -7.98 -13.68 37.32
C GLY A 106 -7.24 -14.36 36.16
N THR A 107 -7.95 -14.80 35.12
CA THR A 107 -7.35 -15.36 33.90
C THR A 107 -6.67 -14.27 33.06
N LYS A 108 -5.62 -14.62 32.32
CA LYS A 108 -4.93 -13.67 31.43
C LYS A 108 -5.58 -13.62 30.05
N PRO A 109 -5.65 -12.44 29.41
CA PRO A 109 -6.08 -12.35 28.02
C PRO A 109 -5.04 -13.01 27.10
N SER A 110 -5.50 -13.87 26.19
CA SER A 110 -4.62 -14.58 25.25
C SER A 110 -4.41 -13.83 23.94
N ALA A 111 -5.41 -13.06 23.50
CA ALA A 111 -5.35 -12.31 22.25
C ALA A 111 -6.32 -11.13 22.24
N LEU A 112 -6.08 -10.20 21.33
CA LEU A 112 -7.02 -9.16 20.91
C LEU A 112 -7.63 -9.53 19.56
N SER A 113 -8.89 -9.19 19.37
CA SER A 113 -9.63 -9.40 18.13
C SER A 113 -10.12 -8.06 17.60
N PHE A 114 -9.90 -7.81 16.33
CA PHE A 114 -10.35 -6.59 15.67
C PHE A 114 -10.71 -6.87 14.21
N ARG A 115 -11.36 -5.89 13.57
CA ARG A 115 -11.84 -6.00 12.19
C ARG A 115 -11.21 -4.93 11.34
N CYS A 116 -10.74 -5.35 10.16
CA CYS A 116 -10.31 -4.46 9.08
C CYS A 116 -11.37 -4.40 7.98
N GLN A 117 -11.30 -3.38 7.12
CA GLN A 117 -12.21 -3.24 6.00
C GLN A 117 -11.95 -4.33 4.94
N LYS A 118 -12.93 -4.60 4.07
CA LYS A 118 -12.84 -5.68 3.06
C LYS A 118 -11.65 -5.61 2.10
N ASN A 119 -11.03 -4.43 1.95
CA ASN A 119 -9.89 -4.19 1.06
C ASN A 119 -8.58 -3.97 1.84
N GLU A 120 -8.57 -4.32 3.12
CA GLU A 120 -7.42 -4.16 4.02
C GLU A 120 -6.96 -5.51 4.53
N SER A 121 -5.66 -5.65 4.76
CA SER A 121 -5.01 -6.81 5.35
C SER A 121 -4.62 -6.56 6.81
N CYS A 122 -4.46 -7.65 7.57
CA CYS A 122 -4.02 -7.58 8.97
C CYS A 122 -2.52 -7.32 9.04
N CYS A 123 -2.12 -6.25 9.75
CA CYS A 123 -0.74 -5.85 9.97
C CYS A 123 -0.47 -5.63 11.47
N GLY A 124 -0.27 -6.70 12.24
CA GLY A 124 -0.11 -6.60 13.69
C GLY A 124 -1.41 -6.15 14.37
N LEU A 125 -1.41 -4.98 15.02
CA LEU A 125 -2.61 -4.33 15.58
C LEU A 125 -3.24 -3.28 14.63
N GLU A 126 -2.82 -3.24 13.37
CA GLU A 126 -3.24 -2.27 12.35
C GLU A 126 -3.90 -2.95 11.14
N CYS A 127 -4.60 -2.13 10.35
CA CYS A 127 -5.15 -2.50 9.05
C CYS A 127 -4.34 -1.81 7.95
N CYS A 128 -3.79 -2.60 7.02
CA CYS A 128 -3.04 -2.08 5.87
C CYS A 128 -3.89 -2.18 4.60
N SER A 129 -4.03 -1.10 3.84
CA SER A 129 -4.62 -1.16 2.51
C SER A 129 -3.59 -1.61 1.46
N GLU A 130 -3.94 -2.58 0.62
CA GLU A 130 -3.10 -3.06 -0.50
C GLU A 130 -3.01 -2.04 -1.67
N SER A 131 -3.58 -0.84 -1.49
CA SER A 131 -3.58 0.25 -2.47
C SER A 131 -2.18 0.78 -2.82
N ARG A 132 -1.18 0.61 -1.94
CA ARG A 132 0.19 1.10 -2.19
C ARG A 132 0.94 0.32 -3.25
N SER A 133 0.61 -0.96 -3.49
CA SER A 133 1.23 -1.76 -4.55
C SER A 133 0.93 -1.20 -5.95
N SER A 134 -0.21 -0.52 -6.12
CA SER A 134 -0.62 -0.01 -7.43
C SER A 134 0.17 1.23 -7.88
N ILE A 135 0.63 2.07 -6.96
CA ILE A 135 1.33 3.32 -7.30
C ILE A 135 2.71 3.04 -7.89
N PHE A 136 3.45 2.09 -7.31
CA PHE A 136 4.76 1.70 -7.83
C PHE A 136 4.68 1.05 -9.20
N ILE A 137 3.65 0.23 -9.43
CA ILE A 137 3.41 -0.42 -10.73
C ILE A 137 3.06 0.64 -11.79
N VAL A 138 2.17 1.58 -11.47
CA VAL A 138 1.81 2.67 -12.39
C VAL A 138 3.02 3.56 -12.69
N GLY A 139 3.81 3.90 -11.68
CA GLY A 139 5.05 4.66 -11.85
C GLY A 139 6.07 3.95 -12.73
N ALA A 140 6.28 2.65 -12.54
CA ALA A 140 7.18 1.83 -13.36
C ALA A 140 6.74 1.77 -14.83
N ILE A 141 5.43 1.64 -15.08
CA ILE A 141 4.87 1.63 -16.44
C ILE A 141 5.13 2.98 -17.14
N ILE A 142 4.91 4.10 -16.45
CA ILE A 142 5.15 5.44 -17.01
C ILE A 142 6.64 5.62 -17.35
N LEU A 143 7.54 5.25 -16.44
CA LEU A 143 8.99 5.35 -16.67
C LEU A 143 9.44 4.47 -17.85
N PHE A 144 8.86 3.29 -18.00
CA PHE A 144 9.13 2.40 -19.13
C PHE A 144 8.75 3.05 -20.47
N PHE A 145 7.54 3.64 -20.56
CA PHE A 145 7.10 4.32 -21.79
C PHE A 145 7.92 5.58 -22.10
N VAL A 146 8.30 6.36 -21.09
CA VAL A 146 9.19 7.52 -21.26
C VAL A 146 10.56 7.08 -21.78
N GLY A 147 11.13 6.00 -21.22
CA GLY A 147 12.39 5.42 -21.69
C GLY A 147 12.32 4.97 -23.15
N LEU A 148 11.27 4.24 -23.53
CA LEU A 148 11.05 3.83 -24.92
C LEU A 148 10.89 5.02 -25.86
N TYR A 149 10.19 6.07 -25.44
CA TYR A 149 10.00 7.28 -26.23
C TYR A 149 11.33 7.99 -26.52
N TRP A 150 12.21 8.13 -25.52
CA TRP A 150 13.56 8.69 -25.70
C TRP A 150 14.42 7.85 -26.65
N ILE A 151 14.36 6.53 -26.51
CA ILE A 151 15.06 5.59 -27.38
C ILE A 151 14.60 5.74 -28.83
N ILE A 152 13.29 5.83 -29.08
CA ILE A 152 12.72 6.03 -30.42
C ILE A 152 13.18 7.36 -31.03
N ILE A 153 13.16 8.47 -30.26
CA ILE A 153 13.67 9.77 -30.74
C ILE A 153 15.13 9.65 -31.15
N LYS A 154 15.95 8.99 -30.33
CA LYS A 154 17.37 8.80 -30.60
C LYS A 154 17.59 7.98 -31.88
N TYR A 155 16.88 6.87 -32.05
CA TYR A 155 16.95 6.04 -33.26
C TYR A 155 16.52 6.80 -34.52
N ARG A 156 15.47 7.64 -34.45
CA ARG A 156 15.06 8.49 -35.57
C ARG A 156 16.14 9.51 -35.94
N LYS A 157 16.82 10.08 -34.95
CA LYS A 157 17.93 11.02 -35.17
C LYS A 157 19.16 10.33 -35.78
N TYR A 158 19.56 9.17 -35.28
CA TYR A 158 20.65 8.37 -35.88
C TYR A 158 20.34 7.93 -37.31
N GLY A 159 19.10 7.51 -37.57
CA GLY A 159 18.67 7.11 -38.92
C GLY A 159 18.70 8.26 -39.92
N LYS A 160 18.38 9.49 -39.49
CA LYS A 160 18.45 10.67 -40.36
C LYS A 160 19.89 10.99 -40.76
N GLN A 161 20.84 10.96 -39.81
CA GLN A 161 22.26 11.20 -40.11
C GLN A 161 22.87 10.16 -41.04
N LYS A 162 22.51 8.87 -40.89
CA LYS A 162 23.00 7.82 -41.79
C LYS A 162 22.47 7.96 -43.23
N ARG A 163 21.23 8.45 -43.40
CA ARG A 163 20.64 8.71 -44.73
C ARG A 163 21.32 9.88 -45.44
N GLU A 164 21.69 10.92 -44.70
CA GLU A 164 22.42 12.08 -45.24
C GLU A 164 23.86 11.70 -45.66
N ALA A 165 24.53 10.83 -44.88
CA ALA A 165 25.85 10.31 -45.22
C ALA A 165 25.84 9.41 -46.48
N ALA A 166 24.81 8.57 -46.66
CA ALA A 166 24.69 7.72 -47.85
C ALA A 166 24.32 8.50 -49.13
N ASN A 167 23.57 9.60 -49.00
CA ASN A 167 23.21 10.44 -50.15
C ASN A 167 24.42 11.24 -50.69
N ASN A 168 25.34 11.65 -49.80
CA ASN A 168 26.52 12.43 -50.19
C ASN A 168 27.58 11.60 -50.96
N ASP A 169 27.62 10.28 -50.71
CA ASP A 169 28.54 9.35 -51.39
C ASP A 169 28.08 9.01 -52.83
N THR A 170 26.78 9.07 -53.09
CA THR A 170 26.20 8.81 -54.43
C THR A 170 26.44 9.98 -55.41
N SER A 171 26.79 11.17 -54.89
CA SER A 171 27.05 12.38 -55.70
C SER A 171 28.51 12.54 -56.17
N GLN A 172 29.43 11.62 -55.88
CA GLN A 172 30.78 11.65 -56.46
C GLN A 172 30.78 11.05 -57.89
N PRO A 173 31.05 11.83 -58.95
CA PRO A 173 31.07 11.30 -60.31
C PRO A 173 32.23 10.33 -60.50
N LEU A 174 31.98 9.23 -61.22
CA LEU A 174 32.97 8.24 -61.67
C LEU A 174 34.19 8.98 -62.25
N ARG A 175 35.30 8.99 -61.51
CA ARG A 175 36.57 9.47 -62.01
C ARG A 175 37.15 8.37 -62.91
N ASN A 176 36.92 8.52 -64.21
CA ASN A 176 37.45 7.64 -65.26
C ASN A 176 38.97 7.46 -65.06
N PRO A 177 39.51 6.23 -65.10
CA PRO A 177 40.96 6.02 -65.08
C PRO A 177 41.58 6.62 -66.34
N LYS A 178 42.65 7.40 -66.13
CA LYS A 178 43.40 8.06 -67.19
C LYS A 178 44.22 7.00 -67.94
N VAL A 179 44.09 7.03 -69.27
CA VAL A 179 44.79 6.24 -70.31
C VAL A 179 46.31 6.25 -70.10
#